data_AF-A0A2H0B790-F1
#
_entry.id   AF-A0A2H0B790-F1
#
_cell.length_a   1.000
_cell.length_b   1.000
_cell.length_c   1.000
_cell.angle_alpha   90.00
_cell.angle_beta   90.00
_cell.angle_gamma   90.00
#
_symmetry.space_group_name_H-M   'P 1'
#
loop_
_entity.id
_entity.type
_entity.pdbx_description
1 polymer ?
#
loop_
_entity_poly.entity_id
_entity_poly.type
_entity_poly.pdbx_seq_one_letter_code
_entity_poly.pdbx_strand_id
1 'polypeptide(L)'
;MKFFQFILIPLFILLFFANSKLILAQDGSAPNITQPDTLEARVDKIIEEKEVKFAGSQNYQLYQKLELIVTKGSLQGQKIVVENGNLPASNVSKYRIGDNVIVMHNKDFQNNDVFYITDFIRREVLFFLFLIFITCTIAIAKWRGLLSLIGMAVSFLIIFVFLLPQIASGANPVLIAVLSSLLIIPISFFLSHGFNKKNFGCNSRHFN
;
A
#
# COMPACT_ATOMS: atom_id res chain seq x y z
N MET A 1 23.35 30.62 -12.20
CA MET A 1 22.96 29.26 -11.75
C MET A 1 21.54 28.84 -12.15
N LYS A 2 20.50 29.69 -12.07
CA LYS A 2 19.12 29.30 -12.44
C LYS A 2 18.90 29.03 -13.94
N PHE A 3 19.66 29.67 -14.83
CA PHE A 3 19.58 29.46 -16.28
C PHE A 3 20.10 28.07 -16.71
N PHE A 4 21.10 27.54 -16.00
CA PHE A 4 21.64 26.20 -16.24
C PHE A 4 20.64 25.11 -15.84
N GLN A 5 19.90 25.29 -14.73
CA GLN A 5 18.81 24.39 -14.33
C GLN A 5 17.64 24.37 -15.34
N PHE A 6 17.36 25.49 -16.03
CA PHE A 6 16.25 25.57 -16.98
C PHE A 6 16.51 24.82 -18.30
N ILE A 7 17.79 24.62 -18.67
CA ILE A 7 18.21 23.86 -19.87
C ILE A 7 18.53 22.39 -19.52
N LEU A 8 19.02 22.13 -18.30
CA LEU A 8 19.38 20.77 -17.86
C LEU A 8 18.15 19.86 -17.69
N ILE A 9 17.03 20.40 -17.22
CA ILE A 9 15.78 19.64 -17.01
C ILE A 9 15.20 19.08 -18.33
N PRO A 10 15.01 19.87 -19.41
CA PRO A 10 14.53 19.34 -20.68
C PRO A 10 15.55 18.42 -21.36
N LEU A 11 16.86 18.67 -21.21
CA LEU A 11 17.91 17.80 -21.75
C LEU A 11 17.94 16.43 -21.03
N PHE A 12 17.73 16.42 -19.71
CA PHE A 12 17.63 15.21 -18.92
C PHE A 12 16.36 14.41 -19.28
N ILE A 13 15.23 15.09 -19.49
CA ILE A 13 14.00 14.48 -19.98
C ILE A 13 14.21 13.87 -21.38
N LEU A 14 14.88 14.59 -22.29
CA LEU A 14 15.17 14.10 -23.64
C LEU A 14 16.09 12.87 -23.62
N LEU A 15 17.13 12.87 -22.78
CA LEU A 15 18.03 11.73 -22.60
C LEU A 15 17.34 10.53 -21.94
N PHE A 16 16.39 10.76 -21.04
CA PHE A 16 15.58 9.69 -20.43
C PHE A 16 14.66 9.03 -21.46
N PHE A 17 14.01 9.82 -22.33
CA PHE A 17 13.18 9.31 -23.43
C PHE A 17 14.00 8.63 -24.54
N ALA A 18 15.21 9.10 -24.84
CA ALA A 18 16.07 8.48 -25.85
C ALA A 18 16.59 7.10 -25.42
N ASN A 19 16.67 6.83 -24.10
CA ASN A 19 17.14 5.56 -23.55
C ASN A 19 16.01 4.65 -23.05
N SER A 20 14.74 5.03 -23.20
CA SER A 20 13.62 4.14 -22.87
C SER A 20 13.54 3.04 -23.92
N LYS A 21 14.20 1.92 -23.66
CA LYS A 21 13.91 0.68 -24.38
C LYS A 21 12.42 0.42 -24.25
N LEU A 22 11.74 0.20 -25.38
CA LEU A 22 10.37 -0.29 -25.42
C LEU A 22 10.38 -1.67 -24.76
N ILE A 23 10.06 -1.73 -23.47
CA ILE A 23 9.89 -2.99 -22.75
C ILE A 23 8.62 -3.61 -23.34
N LEU A 24 8.79 -4.52 -24.31
CA LEU A 24 7.76 -5.51 -24.57
C LEU A 24 7.63 -6.32 -23.28
N ALA A 25 6.40 -6.41 -22.76
CA ALA A 25 6.08 -7.32 -21.68
C ALA A 25 6.58 -8.72 -22.09
N GLN A 26 7.43 -9.30 -21.25
CA GLN A 26 7.84 -10.67 -21.39
C GLN A 26 6.57 -11.50 -21.19
N ASP A 27 6.14 -12.27 -22.20
CA ASP A 27 5.10 -13.29 -22.06
C ASP A 27 5.63 -14.34 -21.09
N GLY A 28 5.48 -14.03 -19.80
CA GLY A 28 5.75 -14.92 -18.71
C GLY A 28 4.63 -15.95 -18.71
N SER A 29 4.87 -17.06 -19.40
CA SER A 29 4.31 -18.35 -19.01
C SER A 29 4.81 -18.65 -17.60
N ALA A 30 4.25 -17.94 -16.61
CA ALA A 30 4.46 -18.24 -15.22
C ALA A 30 3.93 -19.66 -15.01
N PRO A 31 4.69 -20.54 -14.34
CA PRO A 31 4.12 -21.81 -13.91
C PRO A 31 2.84 -21.50 -13.13
N ASN A 32 1.79 -22.30 -13.34
CA ASN A 32 0.58 -22.31 -12.52
C ASN A 32 0.97 -22.68 -11.08
N ILE A 33 1.56 -21.73 -10.35
CA ILE A 33 1.63 -21.78 -8.91
C ILE A 33 0.19 -21.51 -8.49
N THR A 34 -0.47 -22.53 -7.94
CA THR A 34 -1.74 -22.37 -7.23
C THR A 34 -1.59 -21.12 -6.36
N GLN A 35 -2.27 -20.04 -6.75
CA GLN A 35 -2.12 -18.79 -6.04
C GLN A 35 -2.54 -19.06 -4.60
N PRO A 36 -1.67 -18.77 -3.61
CA PRO A 36 -2.00 -18.99 -2.22
C PRO A 36 -3.24 -18.18 -1.90
N ASP A 37 -4.33 -18.87 -1.58
CA ASP A 37 -5.59 -18.23 -1.22
C ASP A 37 -5.35 -17.51 0.11
N THR A 38 -5.31 -16.18 0.03
CA THR A 38 -5.09 -15.33 1.21
C THR A 38 -6.44 -15.07 1.86
N LEU A 39 -6.62 -15.61 3.06
CA LEU A 39 -7.82 -15.49 3.87
C LEU A 39 -7.60 -14.47 4.98
N GLU A 40 -8.63 -13.71 5.32
CA GLU A 40 -8.63 -12.88 6.52
C GLU A 40 -9.41 -13.60 7.61
N ALA A 41 -8.81 -13.74 8.79
CA ALA A 41 -9.43 -14.41 9.93
C ALA A 41 -9.26 -13.60 11.21
N ARG A 42 -10.11 -13.88 12.19
CA ARG A 42 -10.05 -13.30 13.53
C ARG A 42 -9.78 -14.40 14.55
N VAL A 43 -8.89 -14.13 15.50
CA VAL A 43 -8.59 -15.04 16.61
C VAL A 43 -9.81 -15.10 17.55
N ASP A 44 -10.49 -16.25 17.60
CA ASP A 44 -11.64 -16.50 18.49
C ASP A 44 -11.15 -17.03 19.84
N LYS A 45 -10.23 -18.01 19.82
CA LYS A 45 -9.75 -18.67 21.02
C LYS A 45 -8.29 -19.09 20.91
N ILE A 46 -7.57 -19.01 22.03
CA ILE A 46 -6.24 -19.60 22.19
C ILE A 46 -6.44 -20.97 22.85
N ILE A 47 -6.17 -22.04 22.11
CA ILE A 47 -6.36 -23.43 22.57
C ILE A 47 -5.18 -23.84 23.46
N GLU A 48 -3.98 -23.44 23.08
CA GLU A 48 -2.74 -23.86 23.75
C GLU A 48 -1.67 -22.78 23.60
N GLU A 49 -0.96 -22.48 24.69
CA GLU A 49 0.21 -21.59 24.70
C GLU A 49 1.31 -22.28 25.50
N LYS A 50 2.45 -22.54 24.86
CA LYS A 50 3.61 -23.21 25.45
C LYS A 50 4.90 -22.57 24.96
N GLU A 51 5.94 -22.60 25.78
CA GLU A 51 7.29 -22.27 25.32
C GLU A 51 8.01 -23.57 24.94
N VAL A 52 8.38 -23.69 23.67
CA VAL A 52 9.08 -24.86 23.14
C VAL A 52 10.52 -24.49 22.79
N LYS A 53 11.44 -25.38 23.13
CA LYS A 53 12.82 -25.30 22.63
C LYS A 53 12.91 -26.11 21.35
N PHE A 54 13.16 -25.46 20.23
CA PHE A 54 13.45 -26.16 18.98
C PHE A 54 14.85 -26.75 19.03
N ALA A 55 14.99 -28.01 18.62
CA ALA A 55 16.29 -28.68 18.51
C ALA A 55 17.18 -27.90 17.53
N GLY A 56 18.20 -27.21 18.05
CA GLY A 56 19.10 -26.34 17.29
C GLY A 56 18.96 -24.83 17.56
N SER A 57 17.96 -24.38 18.33
CA SER A 57 17.84 -22.99 18.77
C SER A 57 18.19 -22.83 20.25
N GLN A 58 19.00 -21.81 20.57
CA GLN A 58 19.34 -21.46 21.97
C GLN A 58 18.21 -20.70 22.68
N ASN A 59 17.18 -20.25 21.94
CA ASN A 59 16.10 -19.43 22.47
C ASN A 59 14.80 -20.22 22.63
N TYR A 60 14.07 -19.95 23.71
CA TYR A 60 12.69 -20.39 23.88
C TYR A 60 11.83 -19.72 22.81
N GLN A 61 10.99 -20.50 22.13
CA GLN A 61 10.05 -20.00 21.15
C GLN A 61 8.63 -20.20 21.67
N LEU A 62 7.79 -19.16 21.55
CA LEU A 62 6.38 -19.24 21.90
C LEU A 62 5.66 -20.10 20.84
N TYR A 63 5.04 -21.19 21.26
CA TYR A 63 4.12 -22.00 20.46
C TYR A 63 2.69 -21.66 20.89
N GLN A 64 1.84 -21.31 19.92
CA GLN A 64 0.44 -21.03 20.17
C GLN A 64 -0.43 -21.79 19.17
N LYS A 65 -1.41 -22.53 19.67
CA LYS A 65 -2.48 -23.12 18.86
C LYS A 65 -3.72 -22.25 18.94
N LEU A 66 -4.15 -21.72 17.81
CA LEU A 66 -5.17 -20.68 17.72
C LEU A 66 -6.36 -21.20 16.93
N GLU A 67 -7.56 -20.96 17.43
CA GLU A 67 -8.81 -21.13 16.68
C GLU A 67 -9.18 -19.79 16.07
N LEU A 68 -9.24 -19.74 14.74
CA LEU A 68 -9.53 -18.54 13.96
C LEU A 68 -10.88 -18.70 13.26
N ILE A 69 -11.67 -17.64 13.21
CA ILE A 69 -12.88 -17.56 12.38
C ILE A 69 -12.53 -16.78 11.12
N VAL A 70 -12.76 -17.35 9.95
CA VAL A 70 -12.51 -16.68 8.67
C VAL A 70 -13.55 -15.59 8.44
N THR A 71 -13.10 -14.34 8.40
CA THR A 71 -13.95 -13.15 8.19
C THR A 71 -14.14 -12.87 6.70
N LYS A 72 -13.12 -13.16 5.87
CA LYS A 72 -13.12 -12.87 4.43
C LYS A 72 -12.26 -13.88 3.67
N GLY A 73 -12.72 -14.29 2.48
CA GLY A 73 -11.99 -15.20 1.59
C GLY A 73 -12.81 -16.45 1.24
N SER A 74 -12.16 -17.43 0.61
CA SER A 74 -12.78 -18.65 0.06
C SER A 74 -13.56 -19.47 1.09
N LEU A 75 -13.21 -19.37 2.37
CA LEU A 75 -13.81 -20.15 3.48
C LEU A 75 -14.53 -19.27 4.52
N GLN A 76 -15.19 -18.19 4.08
CA GLN A 76 -15.87 -17.25 4.97
C GLN A 76 -16.82 -17.95 5.96
N GLY A 77 -16.70 -17.60 7.24
CA GLY A 77 -17.52 -18.13 8.34
C GLY A 77 -17.04 -19.47 8.93
N GLN A 78 -16.01 -20.10 8.36
CA GLN A 78 -15.48 -21.35 8.89
C GLN A 78 -14.48 -21.13 10.02
N LYS A 79 -14.47 -22.07 10.97
CA LYS A 79 -13.47 -22.12 12.04
C LYS A 79 -12.29 -22.96 11.59
N ILE A 80 -11.10 -22.39 11.61
CA ILE A 80 -9.85 -23.06 11.27
C ILE A 80 -8.92 -23.07 12.48
N VAL A 81 -8.20 -24.16 12.66
CA VAL A 81 -7.19 -24.26 13.72
C VAL A 81 -5.82 -24.09 13.08
N VAL A 82 -5.06 -23.13 13.57
CA VAL A 82 -3.73 -22.81 13.06
C VAL A 82 -2.71 -22.90 14.19
N GLU A 83 -1.57 -23.49 13.87
CA GLU A 83 -0.45 -23.61 14.78
C GLU A 83 0.60 -22.55 14.42
N ASN A 84 0.92 -21.71 15.40
CA ASN A 84 1.92 -20.66 15.28
C ASN A 84 3.17 -21.04 16.07
N GLY A 85 4.33 -20.81 15.46
CA GLY A 85 5.61 -21.14 16.08
C GLY A 85 5.96 -22.63 16.01
N ASN A 86 5.40 -23.39 15.05
CA ASN A 86 5.81 -24.76 14.73
C ASN A 86 7.11 -24.83 13.89
N LEU A 87 7.45 -23.74 13.21
CA LEU A 87 8.67 -23.56 12.44
C LEU A 87 9.63 -22.61 13.18
N PRO A 88 10.96 -22.85 13.14
CA PRO A 88 11.92 -21.97 13.77
C PRO A 88 11.89 -20.59 13.10
N ALA A 89 11.49 -19.56 13.87
CA ALA A 89 11.43 -18.20 13.39
C ALA A 89 12.20 -17.28 14.35
N SER A 90 12.92 -16.31 13.80
CA SER A 90 13.73 -15.36 14.59
C SER A 90 12.87 -14.52 15.54
N ASN A 91 11.59 -14.36 15.25
CA ASN A 91 10.62 -13.67 16.09
C ASN A 91 9.23 -14.27 15.87
N VAL A 92 8.71 -15.00 16.84
CA VAL A 92 7.32 -15.49 16.80
C VAL A 92 6.42 -14.44 17.42
N SER A 93 5.49 -13.95 16.61
CA SER A 93 4.50 -13.00 17.09
C SER A 93 3.55 -13.67 18.07
N LYS A 94 3.33 -13.02 19.22
CA LYS A 94 2.31 -13.43 20.20
C LYS A 94 0.95 -12.87 19.78
N TYR A 95 -0.01 -13.76 19.56
CA TYR A 95 -1.37 -13.39 19.18
C TYR A 95 -2.27 -13.32 20.42
N ARG A 96 -3.27 -12.42 20.37
CA ARG A 96 -4.30 -12.27 21.39
C ARG A 96 -5.69 -12.53 20.82
N ILE A 97 -6.63 -12.85 21.71
CA ILE A 97 -8.05 -13.01 21.36
C ILE A 97 -8.56 -11.68 20.78
N GLY A 98 -9.25 -11.75 19.65
CA GLY A 98 -9.79 -10.60 18.93
C GLY A 98 -8.86 -10.01 17.85
N ASP A 99 -7.60 -10.44 17.77
CA ASP A 99 -6.67 -9.98 16.74
C ASP A 99 -7.14 -10.42 15.34
N ASN A 100 -7.04 -9.50 14.39
CA ASN A 100 -7.31 -9.76 12.99
C ASN A 100 -5.99 -10.19 12.31
N VAL A 101 -5.98 -11.33 11.66
CA VAL A 101 -4.79 -11.96 11.06
C VAL A 101 -5.04 -12.37 9.62
N ILE A 102 -3.97 -12.39 8.85
CA ILE A 102 -3.94 -12.90 7.48
C ILE A 102 -3.46 -14.34 7.53
N VAL A 103 -4.25 -15.23 6.96
CA VAL A 103 -3.97 -16.67 6.89
C VAL A 103 -3.79 -17.04 5.44
N MET A 104 -2.68 -17.71 5.15
CA MET A 104 -2.43 -18.27 3.85
C MET A 104 -2.93 -19.72 3.82
N HIS A 105 -3.79 -20.04 2.86
CA HIS A 105 -4.25 -21.39 2.59
C HIS A 105 -3.40 -22.00 1.48
N ASN A 106 -2.65 -23.05 1.83
CA ASN A 106 -1.89 -23.84 0.88
C ASN A 106 -2.35 -25.29 0.92
N LYS A 107 -2.30 -25.96 -0.23
CA LYS A 107 -2.45 -27.42 -0.30
C LYS A 107 -1.07 -28.04 -0.34
N ASP A 108 -0.79 -28.95 0.59
CA ASP A 108 0.45 -29.70 0.59
C ASP A 108 0.50 -30.72 -0.58
N PHE A 109 1.64 -31.35 -0.84
CA PHE A 109 1.84 -32.37 -1.87
C PHE A 109 0.91 -33.59 -1.70
N GLN A 110 0.40 -33.81 -0.48
CA GLN A 110 -0.59 -34.85 -0.15
C GLN A 110 -2.05 -34.34 -0.23
N ASN A 111 -2.27 -33.13 -0.78
CA ASN A 111 -3.57 -32.46 -0.90
C ASN A 111 -4.28 -32.21 0.45
N ASN A 112 -3.52 -32.09 1.53
CA ASN A 112 -4.03 -31.66 2.83
C ASN A 112 -4.06 -30.13 2.90
N ASP A 113 -5.13 -29.56 3.46
CA ASP A 113 -5.26 -28.13 3.68
C ASP A 113 -4.36 -27.70 4.84
N VAL A 114 -3.35 -26.90 4.54
CA VAL A 114 -2.44 -26.35 5.55
C VAL A 114 -2.60 -24.84 5.60
N PHE A 115 -2.86 -24.35 6.81
CA PHE A 115 -3.10 -22.95 7.10
C PHE A 115 -1.92 -22.40 7.91
N TYR A 116 -1.37 -21.27 7.48
CA TYR A 116 -0.31 -20.57 8.20
C TYR A 116 -0.65 -19.09 8.35
N ILE A 117 -0.43 -18.52 9.53
CA ILE A 117 -0.58 -17.08 9.74
C ILE A 117 0.64 -16.38 9.14
N THR A 118 0.41 -15.42 8.26
CA THR A 118 1.48 -14.67 7.56
C THR A 118 1.67 -13.27 8.12
N ASP A 119 0.60 -12.57 8.47
CA ASP A 119 0.69 -11.18 8.96
C ASP A 119 -0.54 -10.77 9.80
N PHE A 120 -0.46 -9.61 10.44
CA PHE A 120 -1.53 -8.96 11.17
C PHE A 120 -2.27 -7.93 10.31
N ILE A 121 -3.57 -7.85 10.50
CA ILE A 121 -4.41 -6.83 9.88
C ILE A 121 -4.37 -5.56 10.74
N ARG A 122 -3.50 -4.61 10.37
CA ARG A 122 -3.31 -3.33 11.09
C ARG A 122 -4.20 -2.18 10.57
N ARG A 123 -5.29 -2.49 9.85
CA ARG A 123 -6.12 -1.50 9.15
C ARG A 123 -6.83 -0.53 10.09
N GLU A 124 -7.35 -1.01 11.22
CA GLU A 124 -8.08 -0.17 12.18
C GLU A 124 -7.18 0.92 12.78
N VAL A 125 -5.99 0.53 13.24
CA VAL A 125 -5.00 1.46 13.81
C VAL A 125 -4.52 2.46 12.75
N LEU A 126 -4.25 1.99 11.52
CA LEU A 126 -3.88 2.87 10.41
C LEU A 126 -4.98 3.87 10.07
N PHE A 127 -6.24 3.45 10.09
CA PHE A 127 -7.37 4.34 9.82
C PHE A 127 -7.52 5.41 10.89
N PHE A 128 -7.39 5.06 12.17
CA PHE A 128 -7.42 6.03 13.26
C PHE A 128 -6.26 7.03 13.16
N LEU A 129 -5.04 6.55 12.86
CA LEU A 129 -3.88 7.41 12.67
C LEU A 129 -4.04 8.33 11.46
N PHE A 130 -4.61 7.83 10.37
CA PHE A 130 -4.95 8.61 9.18
C PHE A 130 -5.96 9.71 9.49
N LEU A 131 -6.99 9.41 10.28
CA LEU A 131 -8.00 10.40 10.69
C LEU A 131 -7.39 11.50 11.57
N ILE A 132 -6.53 11.14 12.52
CA ILE A 132 -5.77 12.10 13.33
C ILE A 132 -4.89 12.97 12.43
N PHE A 133 -4.18 12.35 11.48
CA PHE A 133 -3.32 13.06 10.54
C PHE A 133 -4.10 14.12 9.76
N ILE A 134 -5.23 13.75 9.15
CA ILE A 134 -6.11 14.69 8.43
C ILE A 134 -6.54 15.84 9.35
N THR A 135 -6.99 15.52 10.56
CA THR A 135 -7.48 16.51 11.52
C THR A 135 -6.39 17.51 11.89
N CYS A 136 -5.18 17.02 12.20
CA CYS A 136 -4.01 17.85 12.48
C CYS A 136 -3.60 18.71 11.28
N THR A 137 -3.58 18.14 10.07
CA THR A 137 -3.26 18.88 8.84
C THR A 137 -4.26 20.02 8.61
N ILE A 138 -5.55 19.78 8.79
CA ILE A 138 -6.58 20.81 8.64
C ILE A 138 -6.46 21.87 9.74
N ALA A 139 -6.17 21.47 10.98
CA ALA A 139 -5.98 22.41 12.08
C ALA A 139 -4.80 23.37 11.83
N ILE A 140 -3.67 22.86 11.33
CA ILE A 140 -2.44 23.65 11.11
C ILE A 140 -2.51 24.45 9.80
N ALA A 141 -2.90 23.82 8.69
CA ALA A 141 -2.81 24.40 7.35
C ALA A 141 -4.16 24.95 6.81
N LYS A 142 -5.26 24.80 7.57
CA LYS A 142 -6.61 25.29 7.24
C LYS A 142 -7.00 24.96 5.79
N TRP A 143 -7.38 25.97 5.02
CA TRP A 143 -7.77 25.85 3.61
C TRP A 143 -6.64 25.36 2.72
N ARG A 144 -5.39 25.76 2.99
CA ARG A 144 -4.23 25.32 2.18
C ARG A 144 -3.93 23.84 2.38
N GLY A 145 -4.15 23.33 3.59
CA GLY A 145 -4.03 21.90 3.90
C GLY A 145 -5.08 21.06 3.17
N LEU A 146 -6.33 21.53 3.16
CA LEU A 146 -7.41 20.84 2.46
C LEU A 146 -7.17 20.75 0.95
N LEU A 147 -6.72 21.85 0.32
CA LEU A 147 -6.39 21.84 -1.12
C LEU A 147 -5.26 20.86 -1.44
N SER A 148 -4.25 20.77 -0.57
CA SER A 148 -3.16 19.78 -0.73
C SER A 148 -3.65 18.34 -0.60
N LEU A 149 -4.53 18.06 0.36
CA LEU A 149 -5.10 16.73 0.56
C LEU A 149 -5.99 16.32 -0.63
N ILE A 150 -6.76 17.26 -1.19
CA ILE A 150 -7.56 17.04 -2.41
C ILE A 150 -6.62 16.76 -3.60
N GLY A 151 -5.51 17.47 -3.75
CA GLY A 151 -4.54 17.23 -4.82
C GLY A 151 -3.97 15.80 -4.76
N MET A 152 -3.66 15.32 -3.56
CA MET A 152 -3.25 13.94 -3.33
C MET A 152 -4.37 12.94 -3.66
N ALA A 153 -5.59 13.20 -3.21
CA ALA A 153 -6.76 12.34 -3.48
C ALA A 153 -7.05 12.23 -4.98
N VAL A 154 -7.01 13.34 -5.72
CA VAL A 154 -7.21 13.33 -7.19
C VAL A 154 -6.10 12.55 -7.89
N SER A 155 -4.86 12.68 -7.42
CA SER A 155 -3.73 11.91 -7.97
C SER A 155 -3.96 10.41 -7.80
N PHE A 156 -4.38 9.95 -6.61
CA PHE A 156 -4.75 8.55 -6.39
C PHE A 156 -5.93 8.11 -7.25
N LEU A 157 -6.96 8.94 -7.38
CA LEU A 157 -8.14 8.61 -8.17
C LEU A 157 -7.79 8.37 -9.64
N ILE A 158 -6.94 9.23 -10.23
CA ILE A 158 -6.41 9.02 -11.59
C ILE A 158 -5.62 7.71 -11.67
N ILE A 159 -4.82 7.40 -10.65
CA ILE A 159 -4.04 6.15 -10.62
C ILE A 159 -4.97 4.93 -10.60
N PHE A 160 -5.94 4.87 -9.69
CA PHE A 160 -6.80 3.70 -9.51
C PHE A 160 -7.83 3.52 -10.62
N VAL A 161 -8.36 4.61 -11.19
CA VAL A 161 -9.44 4.56 -12.18
C VAL A 161 -8.94 4.56 -13.62
N PHE A 162 -7.75 5.14 -13.88
CA PHE A 162 -7.23 5.26 -15.23
C PHE A 162 -5.92 4.49 -15.42
N LEU A 163 -4.90 4.78 -14.61
CA LEU A 163 -3.57 4.19 -14.82
C LEU A 163 -3.57 2.66 -14.61
N LEU A 164 -4.09 2.19 -13.48
CA LEU A 164 -4.10 0.76 -13.15
C LEU A 164 -4.93 -0.10 -14.11
N PRO A 165 -6.20 0.23 -14.44
CA PRO A 165 -6.98 -0.60 -15.36
C PRO A 165 -6.39 -0.62 -16.78
N GLN A 166 -5.76 0.47 -17.23
CA GLN A 166 -5.11 0.51 -18.55
C GLN A 166 -3.83 -0.33 -18.59
N ILE A 167 -3.08 -0.39 -17.49
CA ILE A 167 -1.94 -1.31 -17.39
C ILE A 167 -2.44 -2.76 -17.34
N ALA A 168 -3.51 -3.02 -16.57
CA ALA A 168 -4.10 -4.34 -16.47
C ALA A 168 -4.71 -4.85 -17.79
N SER A 169 -5.15 -3.94 -18.68
CA SER A 169 -5.62 -4.28 -20.03
C SER A 169 -4.50 -4.58 -21.03
N GLY A 170 -3.23 -4.53 -20.60
CA GLY A 170 -2.06 -4.86 -21.43
C GLY A 170 -1.55 -3.70 -22.30
N ALA A 171 -2.03 -2.47 -22.10
CA ALA A 171 -1.51 -1.32 -22.82
C ALA A 171 -0.13 -0.88 -22.28
N ASN A 172 0.63 -0.14 -23.10
CA ASN A 172 2.01 0.21 -22.80
C ASN A 172 2.10 1.07 -21.51
N PRO A 173 2.72 0.55 -20.43
CA PRO A 173 2.71 1.22 -19.12
C PRO A 173 3.46 2.55 -19.14
N VAL A 174 4.48 2.69 -19.99
CA VAL A 174 5.25 3.92 -20.13
C VAL A 174 4.35 5.02 -20.70
N LEU A 175 3.60 4.71 -21.76
CA LEU A 175 2.74 5.68 -22.44
C LEU A 175 1.59 6.12 -21.53
N ILE A 176 0.94 5.18 -20.84
CA ILE A 176 -0.13 5.47 -19.87
C ILE A 176 0.38 6.31 -18.70
N ALA A 177 1.58 6.02 -18.18
CA ALA A 177 2.18 6.79 -17.10
C ALA A 177 2.51 8.22 -17.53
N VAL A 178 3.02 8.41 -18.75
CA VAL A 178 3.29 9.75 -19.31
C VAL A 178 1.98 10.54 -19.46
N LEU A 179 0.93 9.95 -20.04
CA LEU A 179 -0.38 10.60 -20.15
C LEU A 179 -0.98 10.94 -18.78
N SER A 180 -0.87 10.02 -17.81
CA SER A 180 -1.38 10.23 -16.45
C SER A 180 -0.64 11.35 -15.73
N SER A 181 0.70 11.41 -15.85
CA SER A 181 1.48 12.49 -15.24
C SER A 181 1.20 13.84 -15.88
N LEU A 182 1.00 13.89 -17.21
CA LEU A 182 0.60 15.10 -17.93
C LEU A 182 -0.77 15.64 -17.47
N LEU A 183 -1.66 14.76 -16.99
CA LEU A 183 -2.94 15.15 -16.38
C LEU A 183 -2.80 15.56 -14.92
N ILE A 184 -2.04 14.80 -14.11
CA ILE A 184 -1.92 15.03 -12.66
C ILE A 184 -1.18 16.34 -12.36
N ILE A 185 -0.11 16.65 -13.09
CA ILE A 185 0.73 17.84 -12.85
C ILE A 185 -0.07 19.15 -12.91
N PRO A 186 -0.80 19.48 -14.00
CA PRO A 186 -1.55 20.74 -14.08
C PRO A 186 -2.67 20.81 -13.03
N ILE A 187 -3.34 19.70 -12.73
CA ILE A 187 -4.38 19.63 -11.70
C ILE A 187 -3.78 19.91 -10.31
N SER A 188 -2.68 19.25 -9.98
CA SER A 188 -1.96 19.44 -8.70
C SER A 188 -1.41 20.86 -8.58
N PHE A 189 -0.85 21.41 -9.65
CA PHE A 189 -0.36 22.79 -9.69
C PHE A 189 -1.48 23.81 -9.44
N PHE A 190 -2.62 23.63 -10.10
CA PHE A 190 -3.80 24.49 -9.93
C PHE A 190 -4.34 24.45 -8.49
N LEU A 191 -4.43 23.26 -7.89
CA LEU A 191 -4.85 23.11 -6.49
C LEU A 191 -3.83 23.69 -5.51
N SER A 192 -2.53 23.53 -5.77
CA SER A 192 -1.46 23.97 -4.85
C SER A 192 -1.26 25.48 -4.85
N HIS A 193 -1.39 26.15 -6.00
CA HIS A 193 -1.20 27.60 -6.08
C HIS A 193 -2.32 28.40 -5.40
N GLY A 194 -3.52 27.83 -5.31
CA GLY A 194 -4.69 28.47 -4.70
C GLY A 194 -5.11 29.76 -5.41
N PHE A 195 -6.40 30.06 -5.42
CA PHE A 195 -6.89 31.36 -5.89
C PHE A 195 -6.46 32.48 -4.93
N ASN A 196 -5.23 32.98 -5.04
CA ASN A 196 -4.81 34.20 -4.38
C ASN A 196 -5.49 35.40 -5.06
N LYS A 197 -6.64 35.82 -4.52
CA LYS A 197 -7.27 37.13 -4.80
C LYS A 197 -6.46 38.29 -4.21
N LYS A 198 -5.17 38.35 -4.50
CA LYS A 198 -4.29 39.47 -4.09
C LYS A 198 -3.55 40.12 -5.26
N ASN A 199 -4.10 39.98 -6.47
CA ASN A 199 -3.64 40.71 -7.67
C ASN A 199 -4.48 41.97 -7.99
N PHE A 200 -5.48 42.33 -7.19
CA PHE A 200 -6.25 43.56 -7.37
C PHE A 200 -6.10 44.46 -6.13
N GLY A 201 -4.98 45.16 -6.08
CA GLY A 201 -4.67 46.14 -5.06
C GLY A 201 -3.51 46.98 -5.52
N CYS A 202 -3.76 47.82 -6.53
CA CYS A 202 -2.86 48.84 -7.04
C CYS A 202 -2.40 49.72 -5.85
N ASN A 203 -1.14 49.58 -5.42
CA ASN A 203 -0.55 50.45 -4.41
C ASN A 203 0.07 51.67 -5.12
N SER A 204 -0.78 52.65 -5.45
CA SER A 204 -0.32 53.98 -5.86
C SER A 204 0.14 54.75 -4.62
N ARG A 205 1.42 54.67 -4.28
CA ARG A 205 2.07 55.67 -3.42
C ARG A 205 3.58 55.60 -3.62
N HIS A 206 4.09 56.50 -4.46
CA HIS A 206 5.33 57.25 -4.27
C HIS A 206 5.61 58.09 -5.52
N PHE A 207 5.10 59.32 -5.54
CA PHE A 207 5.69 60.48 -6.22
C PHE A 207 5.00 61.74 -5.69
N ASN A 208 5.58 62.31 -4.63
CA ASN A 208 5.72 63.75 -4.43
C ASN A 208 6.83 63.97 -3.40
#